data_AF-J2M480-F1
#
_entry.id   AF-J2M480-F1
#
_cell.length_a   1.000
_cell.length_b   1.000
_cell.length_c   1.000
_cell.angle_alpha   90.00
_cell.angle_beta   90.00
_cell.angle_gamma   90.00
#
_symmetry.space_group_name_H-M   'P 1'
#
loop_
_entity.id
_entity.type
_entity.pdbx_description
1 polymer ?
#
loop_
_entity_poly.entity_id
_entity_poly.type
_entity_poly.pdbx_seq_one_letter_code
_entity_poly.pdbx_strand_id
1 'polypeptide(L)'
;MIDDIRRGGDKQVFAKAGYDLLQGWSYRSMWWVTNKEGGAFMARGVHGQRIYIDPKAEMVIVRYASHPVASNLANDPVTLPAFEALAQYLSTLP
;
A
#
# COMPACT_ATOMS: atom_id res chain seq x y z
N MET A 1 -7.39 -11.68 -13.07
CA MET A 1 -7.70 -10.34 -12.51
C MET A 1 -6.69 -9.93 -11.45
N ILE A 2 -6.51 -10.67 -10.36
CA ILE A 2 -5.54 -10.33 -9.29
C ILE A 2 -4.09 -10.28 -9.81
N ASP A 3 -3.69 -11.24 -10.65
CA ASP A 3 -2.34 -11.23 -11.24
C ASP A 3 -2.07 -10.01 -12.11
N ASP A 4 -3.12 -9.45 -12.72
CA ASP A 4 -3.02 -8.22 -13.51
C ASP A 4 -2.69 -7.04 -12.61
N ILE A 5 -3.42 -6.87 -11.50
CA ILE A 5 -3.15 -5.84 -10.49
C ILE A 5 -1.71 -5.94 -9.99
N ARG A 6 -1.26 -7.15 -9.64
CA ARG A 6 0.07 -7.39 -9.06
C ARG A 6 1.23 -7.08 -10.00
N ARG A 7 1.02 -7.07 -11.33
CA ARG A 7 2.05 -6.63 -12.29
C ARG A 7 2.36 -5.14 -12.21
N GLY A 8 1.48 -4.35 -11.58
CA GLY A 8 1.65 -2.91 -11.48
C GLY A 8 1.45 -2.18 -12.80
N GLY A 9 1.38 -0.85 -12.69
CA GLY A 9 1.37 0.07 -13.83
C GLY A 9 2.77 0.62 -14.14
N ASP A 10 2.82 1.57 -15.06
CA ASP A 10 4.05 2.29 -15.41
C ASP A 10 4.51 3.21 -14.25
N LYS A 11 5.70 2.95 -13.72
CA LYS A 11 6.29 3.70 -12.61
C LYS A 11 6.72 5.11 -13.01
N GLN A 12 7.15 5.32 -14.25
CA GLN A 12 7.55 6.64 -14.73
C GLN A 12 6.33 7.53 -14.91
N VAL A 13 5.22 6.98 -15.38
CA VAL A 13 3.94 7.71 -15.45
C VAL A 13 3.45 8.06 -14.04
N PHE A 14 3.51 7.10 -13.11
CA PHE A 14 3.11 7.33 -11.72
C PHE A 14 3.96 8.40 -11.02
N ALA A 15 5.29 8.39 -11.23
CA ALA A 15 6.21 9.35 -10.62
C ALA A 15 5.88 10.81 -10.96
N LYS A 16 5.28 11.08 -12.13
CA LYS A 16 4.84 12.43 -12.53
C LYS A 16 3.76 13.02 -11.60
N ALA A 17 3.07 12.20 -10.82
CA ALA A 17 2.07 12.66 -9.85
C ALA A 17 2.68 13.31 -8.59
N GLY A 18 3.99 13.19 -8.37
CA GLY A 18 4.69 13.89 -7.29
C GLY A 18 4.39 13.37 -5.88
N TYR A 19 4.12 12.07 -5.73
CA TYR A 19 3.92 11.47 -4.41
C TYR A 19 5.25 11.13 -3.72
N ASP A 20 5.78 12.10 -2.96
CA ASP A 20 7.08 11.97 -2.27
C ASP A 20 7.20 10.74 -1.36
N LEU A 21 6.12 10.32 -0.70
CA LEU A 21 6.12 9.17 0.20
C LEU A 21 5.94 7.82 -0.52
N LEU A 22 5.68 7.80 -1.83
CA LEU A 22 5.33 6.61 -2.60
C LEU A 22 6.28 6.40 -3.77
N GLN A 23 7.56 6.75 -3.58
CA GLN A 23 8.58 6.59 -4.61
C GLN A 23 8.71 5.13 -5.04
N GLY A 24 8.76 4.91 -6.36
CA GLY A 24 8.85 3.58 -6.95
C GLY A 24 7.53 2.81 -7.01
N TRP A 25 6.42 3.35 -6.48
CA TRP A 25 5.09 2.74 -6.59
C TRP A 25 4.53 2.89 -8.01
N SER A 26 3.45 2.17 -8.28
CA SER A 26 2.64 2.34 -9.49
C SER A 26 1.15 2.20 -9.19
N TYR A 27 0.31 2.40 -10.20
CA TYR A 27 -1.14 2.28 -10.08
C TYR A 27 -1.70 1.43 -11.20
N ARG A 28 -2.60 0.49 -10.88
CA ARG A 28 -3.24 -0.39 -11.86
C ARG A 28 -4.61 -0.86 -11.40
N SER A 29 -5.60 -0.77 -12.28
CA SER A 29 -6.95 -1.31 -12.05
C SER A 29 -7.56 -0.86 -10.72
N MET A 30 -7.37 0.43 -10.40
CA MET A 30 -7.80 1.09 -9.16
C MET A 30 -7.01 0.77 -7.87
N TRP A 31 -5.88 0.05 -7.99
CA TRP A 31 -5.02 -0.31 -6.86
C TRP A 31 -3.67 0.42 -6.89
N TRP A 32 -3.21 0.81 -5.71
CA TRP A 32 -1.86 1.32 -5.48
C TRP A 32 -0.92 0.13 -5.27
N VAL A 33 0.09 0.00 -6.11
CA VAL A 33 1.01 -1.14 -6.12
C VAL A 33 2.35 -0.67 -5.60
N THR A 34 2.79 -1.24 -4.48
CA THR A 34 3.97 -0.77 -3.74
C THR A 34 5.28 -1.02 -4.47
N ASN A 35 5.30 -2.06 -5.31
CA ASN A 35 6.51 -2.60 -5.94
C ASN A 35 7.63 -2.98 -4.93
N LYS A 36 7.29 -3.14 -3.64
CA LYS A 36 8.20 -3.66 -2.63
C LYS A 36 8.44 -5.15 -2.84
N GLU A 37 9.49 -5.68 -2.22
CA GLU A 37 9.69 -7.12 -2.13
C GLU A 37 8.49 -7.78 -1.41
N GLY A 38 7.90 -8.81 -2.02
CA GLY A 38 6.67 -9.45 -1.55
C GLY A 38 5.40 -8.99 -2.26
N GLY A 39 5.47 -7.92 -3.07
CA GLY A 39 4.43 -7.59 -4.03
C GLY A 39 3.12 -7.10 -3.40
N ALA A 40 3.23 -6.34 -2.31
CA ALA A 40 2.06 -5.77 -1.64
C ALA A 40 1.35 -4.70 -2.50
N PHE A 41 0.05 -4.60 -2.34
CA PHE A 41 -0.80 -3.63 -3.04
C PHE A 41 -2.02 -3.27 -2.18
N MET A 42 -2.64 -2.13 -2.45
CA MET A 42 -3.65 -1.58 -1.56
C MET A 42 -4.66 -0.62 -2.21
N ALA A 43 -5.87 -0.61 -1.66
CA ALA A 43 -6.84 0.46 -1.86
C ALA A 43 -6.67 1.51 -0.75
N ARG A 44 -6.74 2.79 -1.12
CA ARG A 44 -6.47 3.93 -0.24
C ARG A 44 -7.64 4.90 -0.27
N GLY A 45 -8.20 5.18 0.90
CA GLY A 45 -9.19 6.25 1.10
C GLY A 45 -8.65 7.34 2.01
N VAL A 46 -9.14 8.57 1.81
CA VAL A 46 -8.91 9.71 2.70
C VAL A 46 -9.39 9.41 4.13
N HIS A 47 -8.98 10.23 5.11
CA HIS A 47 -9.25 10.00 6.53
C HIS A 47 -8.69 8.67 7.08
N GLY A 48 -7.81 8.02 6.33
CA GLY A 48 -7.06 6.85 6.77
C GLY A 48 -7.65 5.49 6.41
N GLN A 49 -8.65 5.40 5.51
CA GLN A 49 -9.19 4.09 5.11
C GLN A 49 -8.14 3.27 4.34
N ARG A 50 -8.01 1.98 4.63
CA ARG A 50 -7.08 1.08 3.93
C ARG A 50 -7.66 -0.31 3.73
N ILE A 51 -7.41 -0.88 2.55
CA ILE A 51 -7.39 -2.33 2.33
C ILE A 51 -5.99 -2.64 1.82
N TYR A 52 -5.14 -3.26 2.64
CA TYR A 52 -3.75 -3.58 2.32
C TYR A 52 -3.59 -5.09 2.22
N ILE A 53 -2.95 -5.56 1.17
CA ILE A 53 -2.75 -6.99 0.89
C ILE A 53 -1.26 -7.21 0.66
N ASP A 54 -0.66 -8.09 1.46
CA ASP A 54 0.72 -8.56 1.29
C ASP A 54 0.71 -10.08 1.05
N PRO A 55 0.81 -10.52 -0.23
CA PRO A 55 0.77 -11.94 -0.56
C PRO A 55 1.95 -12.74 0.02
N LYS A 56 3.11 -12.12 0.24
CA LYS A 56 4.29 -12.83 0.76
C LYS A 56 4.14 -13.14 2.25
N ALA A 57 3.53 -12.23 3.00
CA ALA A 57 3.23 -12.42 4.42
C ALA A 57 1.85 -13.09 4.67
N GLU A 58 1.15 -13.53 3.62
CA GLU A 58 -0.22 -14.06 3.68
C GLU A 58 -1.18 -13.17 4.49
N MET A 59 -1.03 -11.85 4.35
CA MET A 59 -1.67 -10.87 5.23
C MET A 59 -2.65 -9.97 4.48
N VAL A 60 -3.82 -9.74 5.08
CA VAL A 60 -4.77 -8.71 4.68
C VAL A 60 -5.08 -7.82 5.90
N ILE A 61 -4.98 -6.50 5.71
CA ILE A 61 -5.39 -5.50 6.69
C ILE A 61 -6.55 -4.70 6.13
N VAL A 62 -7.66 -4.68 6.86
CA VAL A 62 -8.80 -3.77 6.61
C VAL A 62 -8.84 -2.75 7.75
N ARG A 63 -8.60 -1.48 7.42
CA ARG A 63 -8.59 -0.37 8.39
C ARG A 63 -9.72 0.60 8.06
N TYR A 64 -10.65 0.74 9.00
CA TYR A 64 -11.58 1.86 9.06
C TYR A 64 -11.01 2.93 10.00
N ALA A 65 -11.07 4.19 9.59
CA ALA A 65 -10.52 5.30 10.36
C ALA A 65 -11.35 6.58 10.16
N SER A 66 -11.09 7.59 10.98
CA SER A 66 -11.74 8.90 10.92
C SER A 66 -10.74 10.03 11.18
N HIS A 67 -9.53 9.90 10.61
CA HIS A 67 -8.44 10.84 10.87
C HIS A 67 -8.88 12.29 10.56
N PRO A 68 -8.64 13.28 11.45
CA PRO A 68 -9.17 14.63 11.30
C PRO A 68 -8.63 15.33 10.04
N VAL A 69 -7.41 15.03 9.63
CA VAL A 69 -6.84 15.48 8.35
C VAL A 69 -7.16 14.44 7.27
N ALA A 70 -7.86 14.87 6.22
CA ALA A 70 -8.29 13.98 5.12
C ALA A 70 -7.13 13.38 4.32
N SER A 71 -6.05 14.17 4.11
CA SER A 71 -4.92 13.76 3.25
C SER A 71 -4.23 12.49 3.74
N ASN A 72 -3.90 11.61 2.80
CA ASN A 72 -3.13 10.40 3.09
C ASN A 72 -1.71 10.71 3.59
N LEU A 73 -1.13 11.86 3.21
CA LEU A 73 0.20 12.29 3.68
C LEU A 73 0.26 12.42 5.21
N ALA A 74 -0.87 12.73 5.86
CA ALA A 74 -0.94 12.79 7.32
C ALA A 74 -0.97 11.41 8.00
N ASN A 75 -1.21 10.33 7.25
CA ASN A 75 -1.34 8.96 7.77
C ASN A 75 -0.20 8.04 7.32
N ASP A 76 0.31 8.21 6.10
CA ASP A 76 1.28 7.30 5.49
C ASP A 76 2.56 7.10 6.32
N PRO A 77 3.16 8.16 6.95
CA PRO A 77 4.35 8.01 7.78
C PRO A 77 4.17 7.09 9.01
N VAL A 78 2.93 6.86 9.44
CA VAL A 78 2.61 5.95 10.56
C VAL A 78 2.11 4.61 10.06
N THR A 79 1.18 4.63 9.11
CA THR A 79 0.46 3.41 8.69
C THR A 79 1.28 2.50 7.80
N LEU A 80 2.08 3.03 6.87
CA LEU A 80 2.90 2.17 5.98
C LEU A 80 3.99 1.43 6.75
N PRO A 81 4.76 2.06 7.66
CA PRO A 81 5.72 1.33 8.49
C PRO A 81 5.06 0.32 9.43
N ALA A 82 3.88 0.64 9.98
CA ALA A 82 3.15 -0.30 10.83
C ALA A 82 2.71 -1.56 10.06
N PHE A 83 2.25 -1.43 8.83
CA PHE A 83 1.88 -2.57 7.99
C PHE A 83 3.10 -3.42 7.61
N GLU A 84 4.23 -2.76 7.31
CA GLU A 84 5.49 -3.44 7.03
C GLU A 84 5.99 -4.23 8.25
N ALA A 85 5.93 -3.63 9.45
CA ALA A 85 6.33 -4.30 10.68
C ALA A 85 5.48 -5.56 10.97
N LEU A 86 4.17 -5.49 10.71
CA LEU A 86 3.29 -6.66 10.82
C LEU A 86 3.65 -7.74 9.79
N ALA A 87 3.90 -7.36 8.54
CA ALA A 87 4.30 -8.31 7.50
C ALA A 87 5.62 -9.02 7.84
N GLN A 88 6.60 -8.28 8.35
CA GLN A 88 7.87 -8.83 8.82
C GLN A 88 7.68 -9.79 9.98
N TYR A 89 6.88 -9.41 10.98
CA TYR A 89 6.60 -10.27 12.13
C TYR A 89 5.92 -11.59 11.71
N LEU A 90 4.87 -11.51 10.88
CA LEU A 90 4.16 -12.70 10.40
C LEU A 90 5.08 -13.63 9.59
N SER A 91 6.02 -13.07 8.83
CA SER A 91 7.01 -13.86 8.06
C SER A 91 8.02 -14.61 8.93
N THR A 92 8.10 -14.32 10.24
CA THR A 92 8.95 -15.06 11.19
C THR A 92 8.23 -16.20 11.90
N LEU A 93 6.91 -16.30 11.74
CA LEU A 93 6.14 -17.36 12.36
C LEU A 93 6.41 -18.69 11.64
N PRO A 94 6.40 -19.82 12.38
CA PRO A 94 6.69 -21.14 11.83
C PRO A 94 5.62 -21.65 10.86
#